data_AF-A0A220UBG5-F1
#
_entry.id   AF-A0A220UBG5-F1
#
_cell.length_a   1.000
_cell.length_b   1.000
_cell.length_c   1.000
_cell.angle_alpha   90.00
_cell.angle_beta   90.00
_cell.angle_gamma   90.00
#
_symmetry.space_group_name_H-M   'P 1'
#
loop_
_entity.id
_entity.type
_entity.pdbx_description
1 polymer ?
#
loop_
_entity_poly.entity_id
_entity_poly.type
_entity_poly.pdbx_seq_one_letter_code
_entity_poly.pdbx_strand_id
1 'polypeptide(L)'
;MGHPVPPGTALELGYPAPLFLKWDDAEYGLRATAHGYRHAVLPGTAVHHPPWTAYRTQMTWTARVLHRNRLAVAAAYGAGRGVVGSSLLHQAKHVLSGHLLTAELWEHGIDAVRGGPQGWLGDDLGRARAEGAQIVDRWHRENDIDSELPPTHPSPLPLPTALRHALGRMLRPDGPPRVVLDVSADLVHWRTTLGGDALRIIDDAGKVEVAFAVQGSAMRRALARSLRSHLDLAQRWPELRASYRRALPLHTTGSFWSALIAAADLPVGEGSAITDDSPGRT
;
A
#
# COMPACT_ATOMS: atom_id res chain seq x y z
N MET A 1 12.09 13.20 -7.88
CA MET A 1 12.15 14.14 -9.04
C MET A 1 11.21 15.27 -8.72
N GLY A 2 11.70 16.49 -8.55
CA GLY A 2 10.86 17.63 -8.14
C GLY A 2 10.10 18.22 -9.32
N HIS A 3 8.83 18.57 -9.13
CA HIS A 3 8.10 19.42 -10.07
C HIS A 3 8.58 20.87 -9.90
N PRO A 4 8.84 21.61 -10.98
CA PRO A 4 9.18 23.04 -10.87
C PRO A 4 7.98 23.79 -10.29
N VAL A 5 8.21 24.54 -9.21
CA VAL A 5 7.21 25.40 -8.56
C VAL A 5 7.68 26.86 -8.61
N PRO A 6 6.76 27.84 -8.77
CA PRO A 6 7.13 29.25 -8.72
C PRO A 6 7.86 29.62 -7.42
N PRO A 7 8.78 30.61 -7.46
CA PRO A 7 9.38 31.14 -6.25
C PRO A 7 8.30 31.64 -5.26
N GLY A 8 8.49 31.35 -3.97
CA GLY A 8 7.54 31.74 -2.92
C GLY A 8 6.39 30.74 -2.68
N THR A 9 6.18 29.74 -3.53
CA THR A 9 5.10 28.74 -3.35
C THR A 9 5.18 28.03 -2.00
N ALA A 10 6.38 27.67 -1.52
CA ALA A 10 6.52 27.04 -0.20
C ALA A 10 6.20 27.98 0.98
N LEU A 11 6.36 29.30 0.80
CA LEU A 11 5.98 30.30 1.81
C LEU A 11 4.45 30.47 1.88
N GLU A 12 3.78 30.40 0.73
CA GLU A 12 2.34 30.53 0.62
C GLU A 12 1.60 29.25 1.03
N LEU A 13 1.99 28.11 0.44
CA LEU A 13 1.29 26.83 0.63
C LEU A 13 1.80 26.04 1.83
N GLY A 14 2.98 26.36 2.35
CA GLY A 14 3.74 25.52 3.26
C GLY A 14 4.52 24.42 2.54
N TYR A 15 5.13 23.54 3.34
CA TYR A 15 5.92 22.39 2.91
C TYR A 15 5.05 21.15 2.66
N PRO A 16 5.58 20.09 2.02
CA PRO A 16 4.83 18.84 1.82
C PRO A 16 4.25 18.29 3.13
N ALA A 17 3.11 17.61 3.05
CA ALA A 17 2.62 16.84 4.19
C ALA A 17 3.69 15.80 4.57
N PRO A 18 3.96 15.57 5.87
CA PRO A 18 5.03 14.68 6.31
C PRO A 18 4.58 13.22 6.18
N LEU A 19 4.52 12.77 4.93
CA LEU A 19 4.19 11.43 4.52
C LEU A 19 5.48 10.78 4.02
N PHE A 20 5.85 9.61 4.55
CA PHE A 20 7.09 8.93 4.15
C PHE A 20 7.12 8.62 2.65
N LEU A 21 6.02 8.03 2.19
CA LEU A 21 5.70 7.62 0.82
C LEU A 21 4.25 7.09 0.90
N LYS A 22 3.31 7.22 -0.02
CA LYS A 22 3.12 8.08 -1.21
C LYS A 22 2.07 9.16 -0.87
N TRP A 23 1.57 9.89 -1.88
CA TRP A 23 0.48 10.89 -1.82
C TRP A 23 0.88 12.31 -1.40
N ASP A 24 2.13 12.53 -1.02
CA ASP A 24 2.67 13.87 -0.75
C ASP A 24 2.54 14.79 -1.97
N ASP A 25 2.78 14.26 -3.17
CA ASP A 25 2.59 14.93 -4.45
C ASP A 25 1.13 15.31 -4.75
N ALA A 26 0.22 14.35 -4.61
CA ALA A 26 -1.20 14.53 -4.83
C ALA A 26 -1.81 15.50 -3.81
N GLU A 27 -1.40 15.40 -2.54
CA GLU A 27 -1.79 16.33 -1.48
C GLU A 27 -1.31 17.75 -1.80
N TYR A 28 -0.04 17.92 -2.17
CA TYR A 28 0.51 19.24 -2.50
C TYR A 28 -0.21 19.85 -3.71
N GLY A 29 -0.54 19.03 -4.71
CA GLY A 29 -1.34 19.44 -5.87
C GLY A 29 -2.77 19.88 -5.50
N LEU A 30 -3.44 19.15 -4.60
CA LEU A 30 -4.75 19.54 -4.08
C LEU A 30 -4.69 20.87 -3.31
N ARG A 31 -3.67 21.03 -2.46
CA ARG A 31 -3.40 22.26 -1.71
C ARG A 31 -3.17 23.45 -2.62
N ALA A 32 -2.31 23.29 -3.61
CA ALA A 32 -2.02 24.31 -4.61
C ALA A 32 -3.28 24.68 -5.41
N THR A 33 -4.09 23.69 -5.83
CA THR A 33 -5.36 23.94 -6.53
C THR A 33 -6.31 24.77 -5.67
N ALA A 34 -6.41 24.48 -4.37
CA ALA A 34 -7.24 25.24 -3.44
C ALA A 34 -6.79 26.71 -3.29
N HIS A 35 -5.53 27.02 -3.60
CA HIS A 35 -4.97 28.38 -3.63
C HIS A 35 -4.94 28.99 -5.03
N GLY A 36 -5.63 28.39 -6.02
CA GLY A 36 -5.75 28.94 -7.37
C GLY A 36 -4.57 28.66 -8.29
N TYR A 37 -3.60 27.85 -7.86
CA TYR A 37 -2.52 27.41 -8.75
C TYR A 37 -3.07 26.49 -9.85
N ARG A 38 -2.62 26.73 -11.08
CA ARG A 38 -2.90 25.86 -12.23
C ARG A 38 -1.80 24.84 -12.40
N HIS A 39 -2.18 23.61 -12.73
CA HIS A 39 -1.26 22.51 -13.00
C HIS A 39 -1.15 22.28 -14.50
N ALA A 40 0.07 22.04 -14.99
CA ALA A 40 0.30 21.70 -16.38
C ALA A 40 1.27 20.52 -16.48
N VAL A 41 0.90 19.50 -17.24
CA VAL A 41 1.79 18.44 -17.71
C VAL A 41 2.15 18.79 -19.14
N LEU A 42 3.39 19.20 -19.38
CA LEU A 42 3.85 19.70 -20.68
C LEU A 42 4.27 18.53 -21.59
N PRO A 43 3.55 18.26 -22.69
CA PRO A 43 3.99 17.25 -23.66
C PRO A 43 5.35 17.62 -24.24
N GLY A 44 6.23 16.64 -24.39
CA GLY A 44 7.59 16.84 -24.89
C GLY A 44 8.62 17.23 -23.81
N THR A 45 8.18 17.58 -22.60
CA THR A 45 9.07 17.81 -21.45
C THR A 45 9.08 16.57 -20.57
N ALA A 46 10.12 15.75 -20.70
CA ALA A 46 10.21 14.48 -20.00
C ALA A 46 11.62 14.24 -19.44
N VAL A 47 11.66 13.31 -18.52
CA VAL A 47 12.86 12.83 -17.86
C VAL A 47 12.72 11.32 -17.71
N HIS A 48 13.82 10.58 -17.84
CA HIS A 48 13.77 9.14 -17.69
C HIS A 48 13.62 8.76 -16.21
N HIS A 49 12.61 7.94 -15.91
CA HIS A 49 12.36 7.41 -14.57
C HIS A 49 12.12 5.89 -14.70
N PRO A 50 12.61 5.07 -13.77
CA PRO A 50 12.32 3.64 -13.76
C PRO A 50 10.79 3.37 -13.82
N PRO A 51 10.34 2.38 -14.61
CA PRO A 51 8.93 2.04 -14.66
C PRO A 51 8.45 1.48 -13.31
N TRP A 52 7.18 1.72 -13.00
CA TRP A 52 6.52 1.14 -11.83
C TRP A 52 5.72 -0.08 -12.28
N THR A 53 6.07 -1.26 -11.81
CA THR A 53 5.24 -2.45 -12.01
C THR A 53 4.25 -2.59 -10.86
N ALA A 54 3.03 -3.00 -11.16
CA ALA A 54 1.95 -3.10 -10.17
C ALA A 54 2.33 -4.06 -9.03
N TYR A 55 2.98 -5.19 -9.36
CA TYR A 55 3.54 -6.15 -8.42
C TYR A 55 4.48 -5.48 -7.39
N ARG A 56 5.52 -4.78 -7.87
CA ARG A 56 6.56 -4.16 -7.02
C ARG A 56 6.03 -3.00 -6.15
N THR A 57 4.82 -2.49 -6.44
CA THR A 57 4.19 -1.44 -5.65
C THR A 57 3.07 -1.95 -4.74
N GLN A 58 2.25 -2.89 -5.21
CA GLN A 58 1.05 -3.32 -4.47
C GLN A 58 1.32 -4.49 -3.54
N MET A 59 2.37 -5.29 -3.77
CA MET A 59 2.73 -6.46 -2.96
C MET A 59 4.01 -6.23 -2.15
N THR A 60 4.26 -4.97 -1.76
CA THR A 60 5.41 -4.57 -0.94
C THR A 60 4.96 -3.68 0.21
N TRP A 61 5.86 -3.45 1.18
CA TRP A 61 5.61 -2.62 2.37
C TRP A 61 4.94 -1.26 2.07
N THR A 62 5.18 -0.72 0.85
CA THR A 62 4.63 0.55 0.39
C THR A 62 3.10 0.55 0.33
N ALA A 63 2.44 -0.59 0.16
CA ALA A 63 0.99 -0.68 0.08
C ALA A 63 0.30 -0.21 1.38
N ARG A 64 0.94 -0.42 2.54
CA ARG A 64 0.44 0.03 3.85
C ARG A 64 0.30 1.54 3.89
N VAL A 65 1.41 2.23 3.62
CA VAL A 65 1.49 3.70 3.68
C VAL A 65 0.73 4.35 2.52
N LEU A 66 0.72 3.73 1.33
CA LEU A 66 -0.08 4.19 0.19
C LEU A 66 -1.56 4.26 0.55
N HIS A 67 -2.13 3.20 1.12
CA HIS A 67 -3.54 3.16 1.44
C HIS A 67 -3.91 4.04 2.64
N ARG A 68 -3.08 4.04 3.69
CA ARG A 68 -3.20 4.97 4.82
C ARG A 68 -3.27 6.42 4.34
N ASN A 69 -2.30 6.83 3.54
CA ASN A 69 -2.17 8.22 3.10
C ASN A 69 -3.32 8.61 2.17
N ARG A 70 -3.76 7.70 1.26
CA ARG A 70 -4.98 7.90 0.45
C ARG A 70 -6.18 8.28 1.31
N LEU A 71 -6.47 7.49 2.35
CA LEU A 71 -7.62 7.71 3.21
C LEU A 71 -7.45 8.97 4.07
N ALA A 72 -6.26 9.21 4.62
CA ALA A 72 -5.97 10.39 5.43
C ALA A 72 -6.11 11.70 4.64
N VAL A 73 -5.54 11.76 3.43
CA VAL A 73 -5.67 12.91 2.52
C VAL A 73 -7.12 13.08 2.09
N ALA A 74 -7.82 12.00 1.72
CA ALA A 74 -9.24 12.07 1.40
C ALA A 74 -10.08 12.61 2.57
N ALA A 75 -9.77 12.22 3.81
CA ALA A 75 -10.44 12.73 5.00
C ALA A 75 -10.16 14.23 5.21
N ALA A 76 -8.89 14.64 5.11
CA ALA A 76 -8.47 16.04 5.28
C ALA A 76 -9.15 16.98 4.27
N TYR A 77 -9.23 16.57 3.01
CA TYR A 77 -9.85 17.33 1.92
C TYR A 77 -11.37 17.13 1.82
N GLY A 78 -11.99 16.51 2.83
CA GLY A 78 -13.44 16.50 2.95
C GLY A 78 -14.16 15.53 2.01
N ALA A 79 -13.52 14.47 1.52
CA ALA A 79 -14.18 13.43 0.75
C ALA A 79 -15.35 12.79 1.52
N GLY A 80 -16.45 12.50 0.83
CA GLY A 80 -17.61 11.79 1.39
C GLY A 80 -17.33 10.30 1.65
N ARG A 81 -18.33 9.58 2.17
CA ARG A 81 -18.22 8.13 2.47
C ARG A 81 -17.98 7.25 1.24
N GLY A 82 -18.13 7.78 0.03
CA GLY A 82 -17.80 7.07 -1.22
C GLY A 82 -16.36 6.56 -1.28
N VAL A 83 -15.40 7.25 -0.64
CA VAL A 83 -14.01 6.77 -0.58
C VAL A 83 -13.88 5.50 0.27
N VAL A 84 -14.67 5.35 1.33
CA VAL A 84 -14.72 4.14 2.16
C VAL A 84 -15.34 2.98 1.38
N GLY A 85 -16.41 3.23 0.63
CA GLY A 85 -17.00 2.23 -0.26
C GLY A 85 -16.03 1.80 -1.38
N SER A 86 -15.33 2.76 -1.98
CA SER A 86 -14.27 2.49 -2.96
C SER A 86 -13.14 1.66 -2.36
N SER A 87 -12.71 1.99 -1.14
CA SER A 87 -11.71 1.22 -0.39
C SER A 87 -12.16 -0.23 -0.20
N LEU A 88 -13.39 -0.45 0.29
CA LEU A 88 -13.92 -1.79 0.53
C LEU A 88 -14.00 -2.62 -0.74
N LEU A 89 -14.42 -2.02 -1.86
CA LEU A 89 -14.48 -2.71 -3.15
C LEU A 89 -13.09 -3.17 -3.63
N HIS A 90 -12.07 -2.32 -3.46
CA HIS A 90 -10.68 -2.69 -3.80
C HIS A 90 -10.13 -3.75 -2.85
N GLN A 91 -10.43 -3.66 -1.55
CA GLN A 91 -10.05 -4.64 -0.56
C GLN A 91 -10.65 -6.03 -0.88
N ALA A 92 -11.94 -6.09 -1.21
CA ALA A 92 -12.60 -7.32 -1.64
C ALA A 92 -11.98 -7.89 -2.92
N LYS A 93 -11.62 -7.04 -3.88
CA LYS A 93 -10.89 -7.44 -5.09
C LYS A 93 -9.52 -8.03 -4.76
N HIS A 94 -8.74 -7.45 -3.84
CA HIS A 94 -7.46 -8.02 -3.40
C HIS A 94 -7.65 -9.40 -2.79
N VAL A 95 -8.62 -9.56 -1.88
CA VAL A 95 -8.91 -10.84 -1.24
C VAL A 95 -9.32 -11.90 -2.26
N LEU A 96 -10.25 -11.59 -3.16
CA LEU A 96 -10.73 -12.54 -4.17
C LEU A 96 -9.62 -12.95 -5.15
N SER A 97 -8.70 -12.04 -5.45
CA SER A 97 -7.57 -12.30 -6.36
C SER A 97 -6.38 -12.97 -5.67
N GLY A 98 -6.50 -13.34 -4.39
CA GLY A 98 -5.41 -13.97 -3.64
C GLY A 98 -4.27 -13.04 -3.23
N HIS A 99 -4.42 -11.71 -3.38
CA HIS A 99 -3.43 -10.72 -2.97
C HIS A 99 -3.55 -10.45 -1.46
N LEU A 100 -3.39 -11.51 -0.65
CA LEU A 100 -3.66 -11.46 0.79
C LEU A 100 -2.65 -10.60 1.55
N LEU A 101 -1.38 -10.55 1.10
CA LEU A 101 -0.39 -9.61 1.63
C LEU A 101 -0.84 -8.15 1.46
N THR A 102 -1.30 -7.79 0.26
CA THR A 102 -1.81 -6.42 0.00
C THR A 102 -3.00 -6.11 0.90
N ALA A 103 -3.93 -7.06 1.06
CA ALA A 103 -5.09 -6.90 1.93
C ALA A 103 -4.66 -6.67 3.39
N GLU A 104 -3.69 -7.45 3.90
CA GLU A 104 -3.15 -7.27 5.26
C GLU A 104 -2.49 -5.90 5.44
N LEU A 105 -1.62 -5.49 4.50
CA LEU A 105 -0.98 -4.18 4.53
C LEU A 105 -2.01 -3.03 4.52
N TRP A 106 -3.08 -3.16 3.74
CA TRP A 106 -4.17 -2.19 3.72
C TRP A 106 -4.93 -2.14 5.04
N GLU A 107 -5.17 -3.28 5.70
CA GLU A 107 -5.79 -3.30 7.04
C GLU A 107 -4.92 -2.57 8.07
N HIS A 108 -3.60 -2.77 8.04
CA HIS A 108 -2.68 -2.01 8.90
C HIS A 108 -2.71 -0.50 8.59
N GLY A 109 -2.86 -0.13 7.31
CA GLY A 109 -3.05 1.26 6.91
C GLY A 109 -4.37 1.84 7.42
N ILE A 110 -5.47 1.08 7.34
CA ILE A 110 -6.79 1.45 7.86
C ILE A 110 -6.74 1.61 9.38
N ASP A 111 -6.08 0.71 10.10
CA ASP A 111 -5.93 0.78 11.55
C ASP A 111 -5.19 2.06 11.97
N ALA A 112 -4.14 2.46 11.25
CA ALA A 112 -3.46 3.74 11.47
C ALA A 112 -4.40 4.94 11.23
N VAL A 113 -5.21 4.91 10.16
CA VAL A 113 -6.18 5.99 9.88
C VAL A 113 -7.21 6.10 11.00
N ARG A 114 -7.75 4.98 11.47
CA ARG A 114 -8.74 4.88 12.56
C ARG A 114 -8.19 5.32 13.91
N GLY A 115 -6.87 5.19 14.12
CA GLY A 115 -6.15 5.74 15.27
C GLY A 115 -6.11 7.27 15.28
N GLY A 116 -6.31 7.92 14.13
CA GLY A 116 -6.29 9.37 13.97
C GLY A 116 -4.88 9.93 13.65
N PRO A 117 -4.81 11.21 13.23
CA PRO A 117 -3.56 11.82 12.77
C PRO A 117 -2.47 11.85 13.85
N GLN A 118 -2.82 12.03 15.11
CA GLN A 118 -1.88 12.12 16.23
C GLN A 118 -1.08 10.83 16.49
N GLY A 119 -1.53 9.69 15.95
CA GLY A 119 -0.84 8.41 16.13
C GLY A 119 0.28 8.14 15.12
N TRP A 120 0.42 8.95 14.06
CA TRP A 120 1.41 8.68 13.02
C TRP A 120 1.81 9.88 12.15
N LEU A 121 0.93 10.87 11.92
CA LEU A 121 1.15 11.92 10.93
C LEU A 121 2.37 12.77 11.31
N GLY A 122 3.45 12.62 10.56
CA GLY A 122 4.73 13.28 10.83
C GLY A 122 5.57 12.69 11.96
N ASP A 123 5.08 11.68 12.67
CA ASP A 123 5.83 10.95 13.71
C ASP A 123 6.47 9.67 13.14
N ASP A 124 5.83 9.04 12.15
CA ASP A 124 6.22 7.70 11.72
C ASP A 124 7.27 7.66 10.60
N LEU A 125 7.78 8.79 10.13
CA LEU A 125 8.65 8.88 8.95
C LEU A 125 9.88 7.97 9.03
N GLY A 126 10.57 7.93 10.17
CA GLY A 126 11.76 7.09 10.36
C GLY A 126 11.46 5.59 10.46
N ARG A 127 10.21 5.22 10.82
CA ARG A 127 9.82 3.83 11.10
C ARG A 127 8.85 3.23 10.09
N ALA A 128 8.24 4.04 9.23
CA ALA A 128 7.18 3.66 8.30
C ALA A 128 7.57 2.47 7.39
N ARG A 129 8.82 2.46 6.90
CA ARG A 129 9.37 1.37 6.09
C ARG A 129 9.55 0.10 6.91
N ALA A 130 10.22 0.19 8.07
CA ALA A 130 10.53 -0.95 8.92
C ALA A 130 9.24 -1.65 9.40
N GLU A 131 8.25 -0.88 9.85
CA GLU A 131 6.94 -1.41 10.26
C GLU A 131 6.24 -2.16 9.11
N GLY A 132 6.29 -1.62 7.89
CA GLY A 132 5.72 -2.28 6.72
C GLY A 132 6.49 -3.53 6.32
N ALA A 133 7.82 -3.51 6.39
CA ALA A 133 8.67 -4.66 6.08
C ALA A 133 8.43 -5.82 7.05
N GLN A 134 8.28 -5.53 8.35
CA GLN A 134 7.96 -6.56 9.35
C GLN A 134 6.65 -7.30 9.07
N ILE A 135 5.65 -6.63 8.47
CA ILE A 135 4.40 -7.27 8.04
C ILE A 135 4.67 -8.19 6.84
N VAL A 136 5.41 -7.70 5.85
CA VAL A 136 5.81 -8.46 4.65
C VAL A 136 6.60 -9.72 5.03
N ASP A 137 7.63 -9.59 5.87
CA ASP A 137 8.49 -10.70 6.26
C ASP A 137 7.71 -11.77 7.04
N ARG A 138 6.80 -11.34 7.92
CA ARG A 138 5.92 -12.24 8.66
C ARG A 138 5.00 -13.00 7.72
N TRP A 139 4.39 -12.29 6.79
CA TRP A 139 3.48 -12.89 5.83
C TRP A 139 4.19 -13.93 4.96
N HIS A 140 5.39 -13.65 4.45
CA HIS A 140 6.17 -14.60 3.65
C HIS A 140 6.54 -15.86 4.45
N ARG A 141 6.98 -15.71 5.71
CA ARG A 141 7.25 -16.86 6.59
C ARG A 141 6.04 -17.78 6.77
N GLU A 142 4.83 -17.24 6.71
CA GLU A 142 3.59 -17.98 6.96
C GLU A 142 2.95 -18.55 5.68
N ASN A 143 3.23 -17.98 4.51
CA ASN A 143 2.47 -18.24 3.27
C ASN A 143 3.32 -18.71 2.09
N ASP A 144 4.63 -18.53 2.13
CA ASP A 144 5.51 -19.00 1.07
C ASP A 144 5.48 -20.53 0.98
N ILE A 145 5.57 -21.02 -0.25
CA ILE A 145 5.60 -22.45 -0.57
C ILE A 145 6.84 -22.75 -1.40
N ASP A 146 7.09 -24.04 -1.63
CA ASP A 146 8.16 -24.49 -2.52
C ASP A 146 8.03 -23.87 -3.92
N SER A 147 9.07 -23.16 -4.35
CA SER A 147 9.18 -22.55 -5.68
C SER A 147 9.24 -23.59 -6.81
N GLU A 148 9.68 -24.81 -6.50
CA GLU A 148 9.77 -25.93 -7.45
C GLU A 148 8.42 -26.61 -7.70
N LEU A 149 7.35 -26.23 -6.97
CA LEU A 149 6.01 -26.74 -7.21
C LEU A 149 5.61 -26.50 -8.68
N PRO A 150 5.33 -27.55 -9.48
CA PRO A 150 5.09 -27.38 -10.90
C PRO A 150 3.77 -26.63 -11.15
N PRO A 151 3.73 -25.75 -12.16
CA PRO A 151 2.52 -25.02 -12.49
C PRO A 151 1.49 -25.98 -13.11
N THR A 152 0.23 -25.89 -12.68
CA THR A 152 -0.86 -26.57 -13.39
C THR A 152 -1.41 -25.72 -14.51
N HIS A 153 -1.22 -24.40 -14.44
CA HIS A 153 -1.56 -23.47 -15.51
C HIS A 153 -0.45 -22.43 -15.73
N PRO A 154 0.18 -22.39 -16.92
CA PRO A 154 1.19 -21.39 -17.27
C PRO A 154 0.57 -20.04 -17.68
N SER A 155 -0.76 -19.92 -17.64
CA SER A 155 -1.51 -18.74 -18.04
C SER A 155 -2.73 -18.52 -17.13
N PRO A 156 -3.23 -17.28 -17.01
CA PRO A 156 -4.45 -16.99 -16.25
C PRO A 156 -5.65 -17.84 -16.65
N LEU A 157 -6.49 -18.16 -15.66
CA LEU A 157 -7.76 -18.80 -15.92
C LEU A 157 -8.75 -17.85 -16.61
N PRO A 158 -9.65 -18.34 -17.48
CA PRO A 158 -10.76 -17.55 -17.99
C PRO A 158 -11.61 -16.99 -16.85
N LEU A 159 -12.02 -15.72 -16.94
CA LEU A 159 -12.66 -14.98 -15.84
C LEU A 159 -13.84 -15.73 -15.16
N PRO A 160 -14.79 -16.36 -15.88
CA PRO A 160 -15.88 -17.09 -15.24
C PRO A 160 -15.39 -18.31 -14.43
N THR A 161 -14.37 -19.01 -14.93
CA THR A 161 -13.75 -20.14 -14.23
C THR A 161 -12.95 -19.66 -13.04
N ALA A 162 -12.11 -18.62 -13.22
CA ALA A 162 -11.35 -17.99 -12.16
C ALA A 162 -12.23 -17.57 -10.97
N LEU A 163 -13.36 -16.92 -11.25
CA LEU A 163 -14.32 -16.49 -10.23
C LEU A 163 -14.96 -17.68 -9.51
N ARG A 164 -15.40 -18.71 -10.23
CA ARG A 164 -15.94 -19.94 -9.62
C ARG A 164 -14.92 -20.63 -8.71
N HIS A 165 -13.64 -20.66 -9.11
CA HIS A 165 -12.56 -21.21 -8.29
C HIS A 165 -12.34 -20.38 -7.03
N ALA A 166 -12.22 -19.06 -7.15
CA ALA A 166 -12.03 -18.18 -6.00
C ALA A 166 -13.18 -18.29 -4.98
N LEU A 167 -14.43 -18.24 -5.45
CA LEU A 167 -15.60 -18.40 -4.58
C LEU A 167 -15.70 -19.81 -4.00
N GLY A 168 -15.48 -20.84 -4.81
CA GLY A 168 -15.49 -22.24 -4.36
C GLY A 168 -14.42 -22.52 -3.30
N ARG A 169 -13.26 -21.88 -3.39
CA ARG A 169 -12.20 -21.98 -2.38
C ARG A 169 -12.62 -21.42 -1.03
N MET A 170 -13.34 -20.30 -1.03
CA MET A 170 -13.87 -19.74 0.21
C MET A 170 -14.89 -20.65 0.90
N LEU A 171 -15.44 -21.66 0.24
CA LEU A 171 -16.41 -22.58 0.82
C LEU A 171 -15.80 -23.94 1.22
N ARG A 172 -14.58 -24.26 0.76
CA ARG A 172 -13.93 -25.54 1.02
C ARG A 172 -12.98 -25.46 2.23
N PRO A 173 -12.69 -26.60 2.87
CA PRO A 173 -11.55 -26.71 3.80
C PRO A 173 -10.24 -26.41 3.10
N ASP A 174 -9.27 -25.89 3.85
CA ASP A 174 -7.92 -25.67 3.36
C ASP A 174 -7.25 -27.02 3.05
N GLY A 175 -6.35 -27.02 2.07
CA GLY A 175 -5.68 -28.22 1.60
C GLY A 175 -4.52 -27.88 0.65
N PRO A 176 -3.87 -28.90 0.06
CA PRO A 176 -2.79 -28.69 -0.89
C PRO A 176 -3.30 -27.95 -2.15
N PRO A 177 -2.47 -27.10 -2.77
CA PRO A 177 -2.87 -26.33 -3.95
C PRO A 177 -3.16 -27.25 -5.14
N ARG A 178 -4.28 -27.01 -5.83
CA ARG A 178 -4.68 -27.75 -7.05
C ARG A 178 -4.51 -26.90 -8.31
N VAL A 179 -4.76 -25.61 -8.18
CA VAL A 179 -4.54 -24.61 -9.24
C VAL A 179 -3.29 -23.80 -8.89
N VAL A 180 -2.17 -24.12 -9.53
CA VAL A 180 -0.90 -23.40 -9.39
C VAL A 180 -0.73 -22.55 -10.64
N LEU A 181 -0.77 -21.22 -10.48
CA LEU A 181 -0.66 -20.27 -11.59
C LEU A 181 0.75 -19.69 -11.68
N ASP A 182 1.34 -19.74 -12.87
CA ASP A 182 2.50 -18.90 -13.19
C ASP A 182 2.03 -17.55 -13.70
N VAL A 183 2.60 -16.48 -13.14
CA VAL A 183 2.28 -15.11 -13.52
C VAL A 183 3.58 -14.31 -13.61
N SER A 184 3.86 -13.75 -14.79
CA SER A 184 4.96 -12.79 -14.94
C SER A 184 4.77 -11.60 -14.01
N ALA A 185 5.84 -11.17 -13.34
CA ALA A 185 5.86 -10.03 -12.41
C ALA A 185 5.25 -8.76 -13.02
N ASP A 186 5.46 -8.54 -14.32
CA ASP A 186 4.96 -7.37 -15.06
C ASP A 186 3.46 -7.47 -15.40
N LEU A 187 2.92 -8.69 -15.41
CA LEU A 187 1.53 -8.98 -15.72
C LEU A 187 0.69 -9.25 -14.47
N VAL A 188 1.23 -9.08 -13.27
CA VAL A 188 0.45 -9.25 -12.03
C VAL A 188 -0.65 -8.20 -11.96
N HIS A 189 -1.89 -8.67 -12.06
CA HIS A 189 -3.08 -7.89 -11.77
C HIS A 189 -4.19 -8.83 -11.32
N TRP A 190 -5.28 -8.25 -10.81
CA TRP A 190 -6.37 -9.01 -10.19
C TRP A 190 -7.01 -10.11 -11.06
N ARG A 191 -6.92 -10.03 -12.40
CA ARG A 191 -7.49 -11.09 -13.25
C ARG A 191 -6.48 -12.19 -13.53
N THR A 192 -5.19 -11.89 -13.54
CA THR A 192 -4.14 -12.88 -13.83
C THR A 192 -3.93 -13.85 -12.68
N THR A 193 -4.21 -13.42 -11.45
CA THR A 193 -4.06 -14.20 -10.23
C THR A 193 -5.38 -14.83 -9.71
N LEU A 194 -6.52 -14.40 -10.25
CA LEU A 194 -7.83 -14.86 -9.80
C LEU A 194 -7.99 -16.38 -9.98
N GLY A 195 -8.46 -17.05 -8.94
CA GLY A 195 -8.74 -18.48 -8.98
C GLY A 195 -7.52 -19.39 -8.81
N GLY A 196 -6.30 -18.86 -8.63
CA GLY A 196 -5.13 -19.63 -8.20
C GLY A 196 -5.20 -20.03 -6.72
N ASP A 197 -4.90 -21.29 -6.41
CA ASP A 197 -4.70 -21.80 -5.05
C ASP A 197 -3.26 -21.56 -4.58
N ALA A 198 -2.32 -21.49 -5.52
CA ALA A 198 -0.96 -21.03 -5.34
C ALA A 198 -0.57 -20.13 -6.52
N LEU A 199 0.25 -19.12 -6.24
CA LEU A 199 0.75 -18.19 -7.22
C LEU A 199 2.27 -18.27 -7.24
N ARG A 200 2.85 -18.46 -8.42
CA ARG A 200 4.29 -18.41 -8.70
C ARG A 200 4.53 -17.18 -9.56
N ILE A 201 5.20 -16.20 -8.99
CA ILE A 201 5.55 -14.97 -9.69
C ILE A 201 6.92 -15.16 -10.32
N ILE A 202 6.98 -15.03 -11.64
CA ILE A 202 8.20 -15.25 -12.43
C ILE A 202 8.76 -13.93 -12.94
N ASP A 203 10.10 -13.82 -12.95
CA ASP A 203 10.80 -12.72 -13.60
C ASP A 203 10.84 -12.87 -15.13
N ASP A 204 11.45 -11.89 -15.80
CA ASP A 204 11.56 -11.87 -17.27
C ASP A 204 12.46 -12.98 -17.83
N ALA A 205 13.30 -13.58 -16.98
CA ALA A 205 14.14 -14.74 -17.32
C ALA A 205 13.42 -16.07 -17.06
N GLY A 206 12.18 -16.05 -16.57
CA GLY A 206 11.39 -17.24 -16.24
C GLY A 206 11.74 -17.87 -14.89
N LYS A 207 12.55 -17.22 -14.05
CA LYS A 207 12.87 -17.69 -12.70
C LYS A 207 11.75 -17.27 -11.74
N VAL A 208 11.38 -18.17 -10.82
CA VAL A 208 10.41 -17.88 -9.77
C VAL A 208 11.04 -16.90 -8.76
N GLU A 209 10.49 -15.68 -8.67
CA GLU A 209 10.86 -14.70 -7.65
C GLU A 209 10.21 -15.01 -6.30
N VAL A 210 8.94 -15.39 -6.32
CA VAL A 210 8.19 -15.78 -5.11
C VAL A 210 7.09 -16.80 -5.45
N ALA A 211 6.85 -17.74 -4.54
CA ALA A 211 5.74 -18.66 -4.62
C ALA A 211 5.00 -18.69 -3.29
N PHE A 212 3.68 -18.54 -3.31
CA PHE A 212 2.88 -18.54 -2.08
C PHE A 212 1.50 -19.17 -2.27
N ALA A 213 0.93 -19.68 -1.17
CA ALA A 213 -0.40 -20.27 -1.16
C ALA A 213 -1.49 -19.22 -0.90
N VAL A 214 -2.68 -19.47 -1.45
CA VAL A 214 -3.90 -18.70 -1.22
C VAL A 214 -4.92 -19.64 -0.56
N GLN A 215 -5.04 -19.55 0.76
CA GLN A 215 -5.94 -20.41 1.53
C GLN A 215 -7.35 -19.83 1.66
N GLY A 216 -8.37 -20.69 1.56
CA GLY A 216 -9.78 -20.29 1.65
C GLY A 216 -10.12 -19.71 3.02
N SER A 217 -9.59 -20.30 4.09
CA SER A 217 -9.79 -19.77 5.44
C SER A 217 -9.16 -18.38 5.62
N ALA A 218 -7.99 -18.14 5.03
CA ALA A 218 -7.32 -16.84 5.06
C ALA A 218 -8.13 -15.78 4.28
N MET A 219 -8.66 -16.12 3.11
CA MET A 219 -9.58 -15.25 2.34
C MET A 219 -10.81 -14.86 3.17
N ARG A 220 -11.46 -15.84 3.83
CA ARG A 220 -12.63 -15.57 4.70
C ARG A 220 -12.27 -14.65 5.86
N ARG A 221 -11.15 -14.90 6.56
CA ARG A 221 -10.67 -14.06 7.67
C ARG A 221 -10.37 -12.63 7.20
N ALA A 222 -9.68 -12.48 6.08
CA ALA A 222 -9.34 -11.19 5.50
C ALA A 222 -10.60 -10.41 5.10
N LEU A 223 -11.57 -11.05 4.44
CA LEU A 223 -12.84 -10.41 4.07
C LEU A 223 -13.65 -9.99 5.31
N ALA A 224 -13.76 -10.86 6.31
CA ALA A 224 -14.47 -10.55 7.55
C ALA A 224 -13.80 -9.41 8.35
N ARG A 225 -12.46 -9.34 8.35
CA ARG A 225 -11.72 -8.21 8.92
C ARG A 225 -12.01 -6.93 8.14
N SER A 226 -11.94 -7.00 6.81
CA SER A 226 -12.20 -5.88 5.90
C SER A 226 -13.60 -5.29 6.10
N LEU A 227 -14.63 -6.13 6.19
CA LEU A 227 -16.00 -5.67 6.42
C LEU A 227 -16.13 -4.95 7.77
N ARG A 228 -15.53 -5.48 8.83
CA ARG A 228 -15.56 -4.86 10.16
C ARG A 228 -14.81 -3.54 10.21
N SER A 229 -13.59 -3.48 9.66
CA SER A 229 -12.78 -2.27 9.66
C SER A 229 -13.43 -1.16 8.82
N HIS A 230 -14.04 -1.50 7.69
CA HIS A 230 -14.74 -0.52 6.85
C HIS A 230 -16.08 -0.07 7.43
N LEU A 231 -16.79 -0.92 8.18
CA LEU A 231 -17.98 -0.51 8.91
C LEU A 231 -17.63 0.53 9.99
N ASP A 232 -16.60 0.27 10.80
CA ASP A 232 -16.10 1.23 11.79
C ASP A 232 -15.62 2.52 11.11
N LEU A 233 -14.85 2.39 10.02
CA LEU A 233 -14.37 3.54 9.25
C LEU A 233 -15.52 4.39 8.70
N ALA A 234 -16.59 3.77 8.19
CA ALA A 234 -17.77 4.47 7.68
C ALA A 234 -18.54 5.20 8.78
N GLN A 235 -18.68 4.57 9.96
CA GLN A 235 -19.32 5.16 11.12
C GLN A 235 -18.56 6.40 11.60
N ARG A 236 -17.24 6.27 11.80
CA ARG A 236 -16.36 7.32 12.33
C ARG A 236 -15.85 8.31 11.28
N TRP A 237 -16.21 8.14 10.00
CA TRP A 237 -15.72 8.96 8.89
C TRP A 237 -15.90 10.48 9.11
N PRO A 238 -17.04 10.99 9.61
CA PRO A 238 -17.19 12.43 9.84
C PRO A 238 -16.20 12.99 10.88
N GLU A 239 -15.96 12.24 11.95
CA GLU A 239 -15.00 12.61 13.00
C GLU A 239 -13.56 12.58 12.48
N LEU A 240 -13.21 11.53 11.73
CA LEU A 240 -11.89 11.40 11.10
C LEU A 240 -11.65 12.56 10.11
N ARG A 241 -12.63 12.92 9.27
CA ARG A 241 -12.54 14.09 8.40
C ARG A 241 -12.25 15.37 9.18
N ALA A 242 -12.96 15.60 10.28
CA ALA A 242 -12.73 16.79 11.11
C ALA A 242 -11.33 16.77 11.75
N SER A 243 -10.88 15.62 12.24
CA SER A 243 -9.56 15.46 12.86
C SER A 243 -8.43 15.68 11.84
N TYR A 244 -8.45 14.99 10.70
CA TYR A 244 -7.43 15.13 9.66
C TYR A 244 -7.42 16.52 9.02
N ARG A 245 -8.58 17.15 8.82
CA ARG A 245 -8.66 18.53 8.28
C ARG A 245 -7.99 19.55 9.21
N ARG A 246 -8.12 19.38 10.52
CA ARG A 246 -7.45 20.25 11.50
C ARG A 246 -5.96 19.95 11.61
N ALA A 247 -5.58 18.67 11.58
CA ALA A 247 -4.20 18.26 11.80
C ALA A 247 -3.29 18.56 10.61
N LEU A 248 -3.72 18.28 9.38
CA LEU A 248 -2.86 18.33 8.20
C LEU A 248 -2.15 19.68 8.01
N PRO A 249 -2.84 20.85 8.07
CA PRO A 249 -2.17 22.14 7.88
C PRO A 249 -1.07 22.43 8.91
N LEU A 250 -1.25 21.99 10.16
CA LEU A 250 -0.27 22.20 11.24
C LEU A 250 1.06 21.50 10.95
N HIS A 251 1.01 20.37 10.24
CA HIS A 251 2.16 19.53 9.91
C HIS A 251 2.85 19.96 8.61
N THR A 252 2.32 20.96 7.92
CA THR A 252 2.89 21.49 6.66
C THR A 252 3.67 22.79 6.86
N THR A 253 3.83 23.24 8.11
CA THR A 253 4.50 24.50 8.42
C THR A 253 6.03 24.36 8.40
N GLY A 254 6.73 25.46 8.16
CA GLY A 254 8.20 25.47 8.23
C GLY A 254 8.72 25.16 9.63
N SER A 255 8.06 25.66 10.68
CA SER A 255 8.42 25.36 12.07
C SER A 255 8.29 23.87 12.41
N PHE A 256 7.22 23.22 11.92
CA PHE A 256 7.06 21.77 12.09
C PHE A 256 8.21 21.00 11.43
N TRP A 257 8.53 21.29 10.17
CA TRP A 257 9.61 20.62 9.45
C TRP A 257 10.99 20.88 10.06
N SER A 258 11.28 22.12 10.49
CA SER A 258 12.53 22.42 11.19
C SER A 258 12.67 21.64 12.48
N ALA A 259 11.60 21.54 13.28
CA ALA A 259 11.60 20.76 14.52
C ALA A 259 11.79 19.26 14.25
N LEU A 260 11.10 18.73 13.24
CA LEU A 260 11.20 17.33 12.82
C LEU A 260 12.62 16.96 12.37
N ILE A 261 13.25 17.79 11.55
CA ILE A 261 14.63 17.55 11.07
C ILE A 261 15.63 17.67 12.24
N ALA A 262 15.49 18.71 13.07
CA ALA A 262 16.36 18.88 14.23
C ALA A 262 16.26 17.69 15.22
N ALA A 263 15.08 17.10 15.39
CA ALA A 263 14.91 15.90 16.20
C ALA A 263 15.59 14.67 15.61
N ALA A 264 15.71 14.58 14.27
CA ALA A 264 16.42 13.50 13.60
C ALA A 264 17.95 13.66 13.64
N ASP A 265 18.46 14.89 13.76
CA ASP A 265 19.90 15.20 13.85
C ASP A 265 20.48 15.03 15.26
N LEU A 266 19.66 14.76 16.28
CA LEU A 266 20.16 14.43 17.61
C LEU A 266 20.84 13.04 17.57
N PRO A 267 22.10 12.91 18.02
CA PRO A 267 22.78 11.63 18.01
C PRO A 267 21.99 10.63 18.85
N VAL A 268 21.57 9.54 18.21
CA VAL A 268 21.04 8.37 18.91
C VAL A 268 22.16 7.91 19.84
N GLY A 269 21.95 8.06 21.15
CA GLY A 269 22.93 7.69 22.16
C GLY A 269 23.47 6.28 21.91
N GLU A 270 24.78 6.12 22.10
CA GLU A 270 25.53 4.87 21.96
C GLU A 270 24.74 3.68 22.51
N GLY A 271 24.18 2.85 21.62
CA GLY A 271 23.34 1.75 22.09
C GLY A 271 22.49 1.03 21.05
N SER A 272 22.97 0.85 19.81
CA SER A 272 22.59 -0.31 18.98
C SER A 272 23.41 -0.30 17.69
N ALA A 273 24.51 -1.05 17.68
CA ALA A 273 25.14 -1.45 16.43
C ALA A 273 24.20 -2.43 15.72
N ILE A 274 23.45 -1.94 14.74
CA ILE A 274 22.78 -2.81 13.78
C ILE A 274 23.86 -3.30 12.82
N THR A 275 24.31 -4.55 13.00
CA THR A 275 25.15 -5.24 12.02
C THR A 275 24.32 -5.49 10.76
N ASP A 276 24.75 -4.87 9.66
CA ASP A 276 24.31 -5.21 8.30
C ASP A 276 24.90 -6.56 7.93
N ASP A 277 24.11 -7.62 8.06
CA ASP A 277 24.41 -8.93 7.50
C ASP A 277 23.47 -9.20 6.32
N SER A 278 23.74 -8.51 5.22
CA SER A 278 23.16 -8.82 3.91
C SER A 278 24.10 -9.80 3.19
N PRO A 279 23.70 -11.05 2.91
CA PRO A 279 24.53 -11.94 2.11
C PRO A 279 24.60 -11.40 0.67
N GLY A 280 25.83 -11.13 0.22
CA GLY A 280 26.14 -10.67 -1.11
C GLY A 280 25.59 -11.62 -2.18
N ARG A 281 24.97 -11.02 -3.19
CA ARG A 281 24.74 -11.67 -4.48
C ARG A 281 26.10 -11.96 -5.12
N THR A 282 26.34 -13.21 -5.46
CA THR A 282 27.17 -13.62 -6.60
C THR A 282 26.28 -14.39 -7.55
#